data_AF-A0A5C6V226-F1
#
_entry.id   AF-A0A5C6V226-F1
#
_cell.length_a   1.000
_cell.length_b   1.000
_cell.length_c   1.000
_cell.angle_alpha   90.00
_cell.angle_beta   90.00
_cell.angle_gamma   90.00
#
_symmetry.space_group_name_H-M   'P 1'
#
loop_
_entity.id
_entity.type
_entity.pdbx_description
1 polymer ?
#
loop_
_entity_poly.entity_id
_entity_poly.type
_entity_poly.pdbx_seq_one_letter_code
_entity_poly.pdbx_strand_id
1 'polypeptide(L)'
;MTKQEFLKRIESEKLNIGEYIIKLDKLSDAPLVLGCAFDQGVWKVYETRERGGHFIIKKIDNEDEAFDYFYKIVLSQHNRLNT
;
A
#
# COMPACT_ATOMS: atom_id res chain seq x y z
N MET A 1 -1.54 -12.68 2.32
CA MET A 1 -2.09 -12.41 3.66
C MET A 1 -3.40 -11.67 3.49
N THR A 2 -4.37 -11.90 4.36
CA THR A 2 -5.64 -11.17 4.32
C THR A 2 -5.44 -9.69 4.68
N LYS A 3 -6.38 -8.84 4.27
CA LYS A 3 -6.43 -7.43 4.68
C LYS A 3 -6.34 -7.25 6.21
N GLN A 4 -7.00 -8.12 6.97
CA GLN A 4 -7.00 -8.06 8.44
C GLN A 4 -5.63 -8.38 9.03
N GLU A 5 -4.95 -9.40 8.50
CA GLU A 5 -3.58 -9.74 8.91
C GLU A 5 -2.61 -8.61 8.59
N PHE A 6 -2.76 -7.99 7.42
CA PHE A 6 -1.98 -6.82 7.02
C PHE A 6 -2.10 -5.69 8.04
N LEU A 7 -3.33 -5.29 8.40
CA LEU A 7 -3.57 -4.23 9.39
C LEU A 7 -2.93 -4.55 10.74
N LYS A 8 -3.10 -5.80 11.22
CA LYS A 8 -2.51 -6.26 12.48
C LYS A 8 -0.97 -6.19 12.45
N ARG A 9 -0.34 -6.57 11.34
CA ARG A 9 1.13 -6.53 11.22
C ARG A 9 1.67 -5.11 11.23
N ILE A 10 1.07 -4.19 10.48
CA ILE A 10 1.50 -2.79 10.46
C ILE A 10 1.41 -2.16 11.86
N GLU A 11 0.32 -2.42 12.57
CA GLU A 11 0.12 -1.92 13.93
C GLU A 11 1.12 -2.57 14.92
N SER A 12 1.26 -3.90 14.87
CA SER A 12 2.14 -4.66 15.77
C SER A 12 3.61 -4.31 15.58
N GLU A 13 4.06 -4.14 14.34
CA GLU A 13 5.45 -3.88 13.99
C GLU A 13 5.80 -2.39 14.01
N LYS A 14 4.79 -1.51 14.21
CA LYS A 14 4.94 -0.05 14.27
C LYS A 14 5.70 0.49 13.06
N LEU A 15 5.37 0.00 11.86
CA LEU A 15 6.05 0.38 10.63
C LEU A 15 5.91 1.88 10.37
N ASN A 16 7.05 2.59 10.41
CA ASN A 16 7.13 4.01 10.07
C ASN A 16 7.31 4.17 8.55
N ILE A 17 6.31 4.74 7.87
CA ILE A 17 6.35 5.05 6.43
C ILE A 17 6.56 6.55 6.14
N GLY A 18 6.89 7.34 7.16
CA GLY A 18 7.13 8.78 7.05
C GLY A 18 5.84 9.55 6.80
N GLU A 19 5.87 10.44 5.83
CA GLU A 19 4.72 11.27 5.43
C GLU A 19 3.69 10.51 4.60
N TYR A 20 4.01 9.29 4.17
CA TYR A 20 3.06 8.48 3.43
C TYR A 20 1.88 8.05 4.30
N ILE A 21 0.69 8.03 3.71
CA ILE A 21 -0.52 7.50 4.34
C ILE A 21 -0.96 6.21 3.65
N ILE A 22 -1.49 5.28 4.43
CA ILE A 22 -2.05 4.03 3.90
C ILE A 22 -3.52 4.23 3.55
N LYS A 23 -3.91 3.89 2.32
CA LYS A 23 -5.31 3.83 1.90
C LYS A 23 -5.66 2.47 1.34
N LEU A 24 -6.71 1.88 1.89
CA LEU A 24 -7.25 0.59 1.46
C LEU A 24 -8.60 0.80 0.77
N ASP A 25 -9.04 -0.20 0.01
CA ASP A 25 -10.36 -0.33 -0.64
C ASP A 25 -10.65 0.61 -1.81
N LYS A 26 -10.14 1.84 -1.77
CA LYS A 26 -10.38 2.85 -2.80
C LYS A 26 -9.08 3.45 -3.29
N LEU A 27 -9.06 3.79 -4.57
CA LEU A 27 -8.02 4.67 -5.13
C LEU A 27 -8.19 6.06 -4.51
N SER A 28 -7.06 6.72 -4.28
CA SER A 28 -7.00 8.05 -3.69
C SER A 28 -6.13 8.93 -4.57
N ASP A 29 -6.58 10.17 -4.79
CA ASP A 29 -5.81 11.22 -5.45
C ASP A 29 -5.05 12.12 -4.47
N ALA A 30 -5.22 11.88 -3.16
CA ALA A 30 -4.43 12.57 -2.14
C ALA A 30 -2.92 12.33 -2.37
N PRO A 31 -2.06 13.33 -2.09
CA PRO A 31 -0.62 13.16 -2.23
C PRO A 31 -0.06 12.18 -1.20
N LEU A 32 1.08 11.56 -1.52
CA LEU A 32 1.85 10.69 -0.63
C LEU A 32 1.01 9.53 -0.06
N VAL A 33 0.27 8.83 -0.92
CA VAL A 33 -0.50 7.65 -0.56
C VAL A 33 0.24 6.39 -0.99
N LEU A 34 0.31 5.41 -0.11
CA LEU A 34 0.53 4.01 -0.49
C LEU A 34 -0.82 3.30 -0.35
N GLY A 35 -1.25 2.57 -1.38
CA GLY A 35 -2.57 1.94 -1.32
C GLY A 35 -2.69 0.60 -2.02
N CYS A 36 -3.70 -0.14 -1.58
CA CYS A 36 -4.15 -1.39 -2.17
C CYS A 36 -5.67 -1.36 -2.28
N ALA A 37 -6.19 -1.38 -3.50
CA ALA A 37 -7.62 -1.26 -3.76
C ALA A 37 -8.06 -2.21 -4.86
N PHE A 38 -9.28 -2.75 -4.73
CA PHE A 38 -9.91 -3.53 -5.78
C PHE A 38 -10.67 -2.60 -6.71
N ASP A 39 -10.24 -2.53 -7.97
CA ASP A 39 -10.84 -1.63 -8.96
C ASP A 39 -10.87 -2.30 -10.34
N GLN A 40 -12.00 -2.21 -11.02
CA GLN A 40 -12.24 -2.83 -12.33
C GLN A 40 -11.94 -4.34 -12.38
N GLY A 41 -12.24 -5.07 -11.30
CA GLY A 41 -12.09 -6.53 -11.26
C GLY A 41 -10.68 -7.03 -10.92
N VAL A 42 -9.74 -6.14 -10.58
CA VAL A 42 -8.36 -6.49 -10.23
C VAL A 42 -7.87 -5.70 -9.02
N TRP A 43 -7.04 -6.30 -8.18
CA TRP A 43 -6.38 -5.58 -7.09
C TRP A 43 -5.23 -4.75 -7.64
N LYS A 44 -5.21 -3.47 -7.29
CA LYS A 44 -4.19 -2.51 -7.70
C LYS A 44 -3.42 -2.07 -6.46
N VAL A 45 -2.13 -2.35 -6.45
CA VAL A 45 -1.18 -1.74 -5.51
C VAL A 45 -0.63 -0.50 -6.17
N TYR A 46 -0.78 0.64 -5.51
CA TYR A 46 -0.50 1.95 -6.10
C TYR A 46 0.22 2.88 -5.11
N GLU A 47 0.92 3.87 -5.66
CA GLU A 47 1.42 5.02 -4.93
C GLU A 47 0.93 6.33 -5.55
N THR A 48 0.81 7.38 -4.74
CA THR A 48 0.68 8.75 -5.23
C THR A 48 1.84 9.62 -4.76
N ARG A 49 2.19 10.60 -5.59
CA ARG A 49 3.26 11.58 -5.29
C ARG A 49 2.67 12.97 -5.10
N GLU A 50 3.44 13.86 -4.47
CA GLU A 50 3.01 15.22 -4.11
C GLU A 50 2.44 16.06 -5.27
N ARG A 51 2.87 15.81 -6.51
CA ARG A 51 2.46 16.58 -7.70
C ARG A 51 1.32 15.93 -8.49
N GLY A 52 0.46 15.13 -7.85
CA GLY A 52 -0.74 14.56 -8.46
C GLY A 52 -0.49 13.37 -9.40
N GLY A 53 0.66 12.70 -9.28
CA GLY A 53 0.94 11.49 -10.03
C GLY A 53 0.36 10.26 -9.33
N HIS A 54 -0.54 9.54 -9.99
CA HIS A 54 -1.06 8.24 -9.54
C HIS A 54 -0.34 7.12 -10.30
N PHE A 55 0.36 6.24 -9.57
CA PHE A 55 1.20 5.20 -10.15
C PHE A 55 0.71 3.83 -9.70
N ILE A 56 0.26 3.01 -10.65
CA ILE A 56 -0.03 1.61 -10.38
C ILE A 56 1.30 0.86 -10.37
N ILE A 57 1.70 0.39 -9.19
CA ILE A 57 2.92 -0.40 -8.99
C ILE A 57 2.69 -1.81 -9.55
N LYS A 58 1.55 -2.43 -9.22
CA LYS A 58 1.22 -3.78 -9.66
C LYS A 58 -0.29 -4.04 -9.70
N LYS A 59 -0.72 -4.88 -10.65
CA LYS A 59 -2.07 -5.45 -10.75
C LYS A 59 -2.03 -6.93 -10.39
N ILE A 60 -2.94 -7.39 -9.54
CA ILE A 60 -2.96 -8.75 -8.97
C ILE A 60 -4.41 -9.23 -8.89
N ASP A 61 -4.70 -10.47 -9.31
CA ASP A 61 -6.08 -10.97 -9.39
C ASP A 61 -6.59 -11.55 -8.05
N ASN A 62 -5.67 -11.87 -7.12
CA ASN A 62 -5.97 -12.43 -5.81
C ASN A 62 -5.75 -11.41 -4.69
N GLU A 63 -6.68 -11.32 -3.74
CA GLU A 63 -6.62 -10.38 -2.61
C GLU A 63 -5.40 -10.64 -1.72
N ASP A 64 -5.19 -11.90 -1.31
CA ASP A 64 -4.14 -12.25 -0.36
C ASP A 64 -2.74 -11.96 -0.94
N GLU A 65 -2.55 -12.27 -2.22
CA GLU A 65 -1.32 -11.94 -2.94
C GLU A 65 -1.13 -10.42 -3.07
N ALA A 66 -2.21 -9.66 -3.26
CA ALA A 66 -2.15 -8.22 -3.36
C ALA A 66 -1.69 -7.58 -2.04
N PHE A 67 -2.25 -8.03 -0.92
CA PHE A 67 -1.85 -7.58 0.41
C PHE A 67 -0.46 -8.08 0.81
N ASP A 68 -0.04 -9.29 0.42
CA ASP A 68 1.34 -9.75 0.61
C ASP A 68 2.34 -8.87 -0.15
N TYR A 69 2.02 -8.52 -1.40
CA TYR A 69 2.85 -7.63 -2.18
C TYR A 69 2.85 -6.21 -1.59
N PHE A 70 1.69 -5.70 -1.19
CA PHE A 70 1.57 -4.37 -0.60
C PHE A 70 2.36 -4.24 0.71
N TYR A 71 2.33 -5.25 1.57
CA TYR A 71 3.14 -5.30 2.78
C TYR A 71 4.64 -5.18 2.49
N LYS A 72 5.14 -5.82 1.42
CA LYS A 72 6.55 -5.67 1.00
C LYS A 72 6.89 -4.24 0.59
N ILE A 73 5.95 -3.53 -0.05
CA ILE A 73 6.13 -2.10 -0.41
C ILE A 73 6.22 -1.24 0.86
N VAL A 74 5.28 -1.43 1.79
CA VAL A 74 5.28 -0.72 3.08
C VAL A 74 6.58 -0.98 3.85
N LEU A 75 7.02 -2.23 3.94
CA LEU A 75 8.25 -2.61 4.63
C LEU A 75 9.49 -2.01 3.95
N SER A 76 9.52 -2.00 2.62
CA SER A 76 10.62 -1.37 1.87
C SER A 76 10.69 0.14 2.14
N GLN A 77 9.55 0.83 2.19
CA GLN A 77 9.49 2.26 2.53
C GLN A 77 9.95 2.49 3.97
N HIS A 78 9.53 1.64 4.90
CA HIS A 78 9.98 1.69 6.28
C HIS A 78 11.50 1.57 6.41
N ASN A 79 12.07 0.55 5.77
CA ASN A 79 13.51 0.33 5.79
C ASN A 79 14.26 1.53 5.19
N ARG A 80 13.77 2.12 4.10
CA ARG A 80 14.38 3.30 3.46
C ARG A 80 14.51 4.51 4.38
N LEU A 81 13.57 4.69 5.32
CA LEU A 81 13.57 5.81 6.26
C LEU A 81 14.41 5.56 7.51
N ASN A 82 14.75 4.30 7.79
CA ASN A 82 15.48 3.86 8.98
C ASN A 82 16.86 3.28 8.63
N THR A 83 17.35 3.53 7.42
CA THR A 83 18.72 3.26 6.97
C THR A 83 19.57 4.50 7.17
#